data_AF-A0A936QW80-F1
#
_entry.id   AF-A0A936QW80-F1
#
_cell.length_a   1.000
_cell.length_b   1.000
_cell.length_c   1.000
_cell.angle_alpha   90.00
_cell.angle_beta   90.00
_cell.angle_gamma   90.00
#
_symmetry.space_group_name_H-M   'P 1'
#
loop_
_entity.id
_entity.type
_entity.pdbx_description
1 polymer ?
#
loop_
_entity_poly.entity_id
_entity_poly.type
_entity_poly.pdbx_seq_one_letter_code
_entity_poly.pdbx_strand_id
1 'polypeptide(L)'
;MKHKKQLGDLNRYVEGELKKSFDRFDKLHLRLLDKLIKEVDGMISEQVNKQPEPQRMYALLLSVPGVGPVLATGLLAITEGFTRFRSPRGCYPVMLERHPMNFPRGPIKGALNGFRQPFGAARHDDRGCPLGAAQPNSNRT
;
A
#
# COMPACT_ATOMS: atom_id res chain seq x y z
N MET A 1 -59.60 3.67 -18.93
CA MET A 1 -58.35 2.88 -19.09
C MET A 1 -57.24 3.55 -19.91
N LYS A 2 -57.49 4.63 -20.69
CA LYS A 2 -56.46 5.33 -21.50
C LYS A 2 -55.28 5.89 -20.68
N HIS A 3 -55.55 6.44 -19.50
CA HIS A 3 -54.55 7.09 -18.65
C HIS A 3 -53.45 6.14 -18.13
N LYS A 4 -53.76 4.86 -17.92
CA LYS A 4 -52.81 3.85 -17.42
C LYS A 4 -51.75 3.49 -18.46
N LYS A 5 -52.10 3.48 -19.75
CA LYS A 5 -51.15 3.20 -20.84
C LYS A 5 -50.16 4.35 -21.02
N GLN A 6 -50.65 5.59 -20.99
CA GLN A 6 -49.79 6.78 -21.10
C GLN A 6 -48.78 6.89 -19.95
N LEU A 7 -49.18 6.55 -18.73
CA LEU A 7 -48.27 6.46 -17.59
C LEU A 7 -47.18 5.40 -17.79
N GLY A 8 -47.52 4.23 -18.32
CA GLY A 8 -46.55 3.16 -18.60
C GLY A 8 -45.53 3.56 -19.68
N ASP A 9 -45.98 4.22 -20.75
CA ASP A 9 -45.10 4.67 -21.83
C ASP A 9 -44.16 5.78 -21.36
N LEU A 10 -44.67 6.73 -20.56
CA LEU A 10 -43.85 7.79 -19.97
C LEU A 10 -42.80 7.22 -19.00
N ASN A 11 -43.20 6.30 -18.12
CA ASN A 11 -42.30 5.68 -17.17
C ASN A 11 -41.19 4.89 -17.89
N ARG A 12 -41.53 4.18 -18.96
CA ARG A 12 -40.56 3.45 -19.80
C ARG A 12 -39.56 4.38 -20.50
N TYR A 13 -40.01 5.55 -20.95
CA TYR A 13 -39.15 6.55 -21.57
C TYR A 13 -38.19 7.18 -20.55
N VAL A 14 -38.73 7.60 -19.40
CA VAL A 14 -37.96 8.20 -18.29
C VAL A 14 -36.95 7.20 -17.73
N GLU A 15 -37.33 5.95 -17.50
CA GLU A 15 -36.41 4.89 -17.07
C GLU A 15 -35.30 4.64 -18.10
N GLY A 16 -35.63 4.69 -19.40
CA GLY A 16 -34.65 4.52 -20.47
C GLY A 16 -33.61 5.65 -20.53
N GLU A 17 -34.04 6.91 -20.41
CA GLU A 17 -33.11 8.05 -20.37
C GLU A 17 -32.30 8.09 -19.08
N LEU A 18 -32.95 7.86 -17.94
CA LEU A 18 -32.29 7.85 -16.65
C LEU A 18 -31.22 6.74 -16.59
N LYS A 19 -31.54 5.54 -17.07
CA LYS A 19 -30.57 4.43 -17.17
C LYS A 19 -29.38 4.80 -18.04
N LYS A 20 -29.60 5.40 -19.21
CA LYS A 20 -28.50 5.85 -20.09
C LYS A 20 -27.60 6.88 -19.40
N SER A 21 -28.19 7.77 -18.59
CA SER A 21 -27.43 8.77 -17.84
C SER A 21 -26.54 8.14 -16.76
N PHE A 22 -27.07 7.16 -16.00
CA PHE A 22 -26.30 6.40 -15.02
C PHE A 22 -25.22 5.55 -15.69
N ASP A 23 -25.53 4.82 -16.77
CA ASP A 23 -24.54 4.02 -17.51
C ASP A 23 -23.38 4.89 -18.02
N ARG A 24 -23.66 6.13 -18.44
CA ARG A 24 -22.63 7.09 -18.85
C ARG A 24 -21.77 7.53 -17.67
N PHE A 25 -22.40 7.84 -16.54
CA PHE A 25 -21.72 8.26 -15.33
C PHE A 25 -20.81 7.16 -14.78
N ASP A 26 -21.31 5.92 -14.71
CA ASP A 26 -20.55 4.75 -14.27
C ASP A 26 -19.32 4.52 -15.14
N LYS A 27 -19.48 4.60 -16.48
CA LYS A 27 -18.34 4.47 -17.41
C LYS A 27 -17.30 5.56 -17.20
N LEU A 28 -17.72 6.80 -16.89
CA LEU A 28 -16.80 7.89 -16.60
C LEU A 28 -16.06 7.65 -15.28
N HIS A 29 -16.76 7.15 -14.25
CA HIS A 29 -16.16 6.83 -12.96
C HIS A 29 -15.18 5.67 -13.03
N LEU A 30 -15.52 4.59 -13.74
CA LEU A 30 -14.61 3.47 -13.97
C LEU A 30 -13.32 3.95 -14.65
N ARG A 31 -13.43 4.79 -15.68
CA ARG A 31 -12.25 5.37 -16.35
C ARG A 31 -11.43 6.27 -15.43
N LEU A 32 -12.06 6.98 -14.50
CA LEU A 32 -11.35 7.79 -13.53
C LEU A 32 -10.58 6.91 -12.54
N LEU A 33 -11.21 5.85 -12.04
CA LEU A 33 -10.55 4.88 -11.16
C LEU A 33 -9.37 4.20 -11.86
N ASP A 34 -9.52 3.80 -13.13
CA ASP A 34 -8.42 3.22 -13.91
C ASP A 34 -7.23 4.17 -14.03
N LYS A 35 -7.48 5.47 -14.19
CA LYS A 35 -6.42 6.48 -14.24
C LYS A 35 -5.72 6.63 -12.89
N LEU A 36 -6.49 6.69 -11.81
CA LEU A 36 -5.94 6.80 -10.45
C LEU A 36 -5.10 5.58 -10.09
N ILE A 37 -5.53 4.38 -10.48
CA ILE A 37 -4.75 3.15 -10.30
C ILE A 37 -3.40 3.28 -11.03
N LYS A 38 -3.41 3.67 -12.30
CA LYS A 38 -2.17 3.86 -13.09
C LYS A 38 -1.23 4.92 -12.50
N GLU A 39 -1.79 6.00 -11.97
CA GLU A 39 -1.01 7.05 -11.33
C GLU A 39 -0.32 6.53 -10.06
N VAL A 40 -1.06 5.78 -9.23
CA VAL A 40 -0.51 5.12 -8.04
C VAL A 40 0.56 4.10 -8.40
N ASP A 41 0.33 3.26 -9.41
CA ASP A 41 1.33 2.30 -9.90
C ASP A 41 2.61 3.00 -10.38
N GLY A 42 2.46 4.17 -11.02
CA GLY A 42 3.57 5.04 -11.41
C GLY A 42 4.38 5.52 -10.20
N MET A 43 3.70 6.07 -9.19
CA MET A 43 4.36 6.54 -7.95
C MET A 43 5.08 5.40 -7.22
N ILE A 44 4.50 4.20 -7.17
CA ILE A 44 5.14 3.03 -6.57
C ILE A 44 6.42 2.68 -7.36
N SER A 45 6.34 2.64 -8.68
CA SER A 45 7.48 2.31 -9.55
C SER A 45 8.61 3.34 -9.42
N GLU A 46 8.27 4.63 -9.37
CA GLU A 46 9.24 5.69 -9.11
C GLU A 46 9.95 5.50 -7.77
N GLN A 47 9.20 5.15 -6.72
CA GLN A 47 9.76 4.97 -5.39
C GLN A 47 10.69 3.75 -5.31
N VAL A 48 10.34 2.65 -5.97
CA VAL A 48 11.21 1.47 -6.10
C VAL A 48 12.51 1.82 -6.84
N ASN A 49 12.42 2.60 -7.92
CA ASN A 49 13.58 2.97 -8.73
C ASN A 49 14.50 4.02 -8.10
N LYS A 50 14.02 4.80 -7.12
CA LYS A 50 14.85 5.79 -6.41
C LYS A 50 15.95 5.18 -5.55
N GLN A 51 15.79 3.92 -5.12
CA GLN A 51 16.72 3.26 -4.22
C GLN A 51 17.26 1.96 -4.86
N PRO A 52 18.59 1.75 -4.88
CA PRO A 52 19.19 0.63 -5.60
C PRO A 52 18.82 -0.75 -5.01
N GLU A 53 18.66 -0.83 -3.68
CA GLU A 53 18.32 -2.08 -2.99
C GLU A 53 16.87 -2.55 -3.30
N PRO A 54 15.81 -1.74 -3.07
CA PRO A 54 14.45 -2.08 -3.48
C PRO A 54 14.33 -2.41 -4.97
N GLN A 55 15.04 -1.67 -5.84
CA GLN A 55 15.04 -1.92 -7.28
C GLN A 55 15.60 -3.31 -7.62
N ARG A 56 16.73 -3.68 -6.99
CA ARG A 56 17.34 -5.00 -7.17
C ARG A 56 16.41 -6.12 -6.68
N MET A 57 15.82 -5.97 -5.50
CA MET A 57 14.90 -6.97 -4.95
C MET A 57 13.64 -7.11 -5.81
N TYR A 58 13.12 -5.99 -6.32
CA TYR A 58 12.00 -5.98 -7.25
C TYR A 58 12.31 -6.74 -8.54
N ALA A 59 13.47 -6.51 -9.15
CA ALA A 59 13.92 -7.24 -10.35
C ALA A 59 14.07 -8.74 -10.08
N LEU A 60 14.60 -9.13 -8.91
CA LEU A 60 14.69 -10.53 -8.51
C LEU A 60 13.31 -11.17 -8.36
N LEU A 61 12.36 -10.48 -7.75
CA LEU A 61 10.99 -10.99 -7.61
C LEU A 61 10.33 -11.20 -8.98
N LEU A 62 10.51 -10.27 -9.92
CA LEU A 62 9.98 -10.40 -11.28
C LEU A 62 10.62 -11.54 -12.09
N SER A 63 11.82 -12.01 -11.70
CA SER A 63 12.45 -13.17 -12.37
C SER A 63 11.75 -14.50 -12.05
N VAL A 64 10.92 -14.54 -11.01
CA VAL A 64 10.19 -15.74 -10.60
C VAL A 64 8.94 -15.92 -11.47
N PRO A 65 8.78 -17.06 -12.15
CA PRO A 65 7.59 -17.35 -12.94
C PRO A 65 6.31 -17.22 -12.11
N GLY A 66 5.33 -16.47 -12.62
CA GLY A 66 4.06 -16.22 -11.92
C GLY A 66 4.06 -15.03 -10.96
N VAL A 67 5.20 -14.35 -10.77
CA VAL A 67 5.28 -13.12 -9.97
C VAL A 67 5.23 -11.90 -10.89
N GLY A 68 4.08 -11.22 -10.88
CA GLY A 68 3.88 -9.96 -11.61
C GLY A 68 4.26 -8.71 -10.79
N PRO A 69 4.29 -7.53 -11.43
CA PRO A 69 4.61 -6.24 -10.80
C PRO A 69 3.87 -5.97 -9.49
N VAL A 70 2.55 -6.17 -9.48
CA VAL A 70 1.69 -5.92 -8.31
C VAL A 70 2.05 -6.84 -7.14
N LEU A 71 2.34 -8.12 -7.43
CA LEU A 71 2.72 -9.07 -6.40
C LEU A 71 4.12 -8.76 -5.87
N ALA A 72 5.06 -8.42 -6.75
CA ALA A 72 6.42 -8.06 -6.38
C ALA A 72 6.45 -6.81 -5.48
N THR A 73 5.73 -5.74 -5.85
CA THR A 73 5.66 -4.53 -5.01
C THR A 73 4.95 -4.80 -3.68
N GLY A 74 3.88 -5.60 -3.69
CA GLY A 74 3.18 -6.01 -2.47
C GLY A 74 4.08 -6.79 -1.51
N LEU A 75 4.85 -7.75 -2.01
CA LEU A 75 5.80 -8.52 -1.21
C LEU A 75 6.89 -7.63 -0.61
N LEU A 76 7.45 -6.70 -1.39
CA LEU A 76 8.45 -5.75 -0.88
C LEU A 76 7.88 -4.86 0.23
N ALA A 77 6.66 -4.35 0.05
CA ALA A 77 6.02 -3.48 1.04
C ALA A 77 5.72 -4.24 2.35
N ILE A 78 5.17 -5.45 2.25
CA ILE A 78 4.78 -6.26 3.41
C ILE A 78 6.01 -6.72 4.21
N THR A 79 7.09 -7.05 3.51
CA THR A 79 8.34 -7.58 4.09
C THR A 79 9.35 -6.49 4.45
N GLU A 80 9.07 -5.23 4.14
CA GLU A 80 10.00 -4.10 4.22
C GLU A 80 11.33 -4.41 3.51
N GLY A 81 11.25 -4.92 2.27
CA GLY A 81 12.43 -5.38 1.54
C GLY A 81 13.11 -6.57 2.21
N PHE A 82 12.33 -7.52 2.74
CA PHE A 82 12.80 -8.69 3.48
C PHE A 82 13.57 -8.41 4.78
N THR A 83 13.62 -7.17 5.23
CA THR A 83 14.29 -6.79 6.49
C THR A 83 13.43 -7.05 7.72
N ARG A 84 12.10 -7.13 7.55
CA ARG A 84 11.15 -7.35 8.64
C ARG A 84 11.32 -8.69 9.36
N PHE A 85 11.87 -9.70 8.69
CA PHE A 85 12.00 -11.05 9.24
C PHE A 85 13.46 -11.43 9.50
N ARG A 86 13.80 -11.82 10.73
CA ARG A 86 15.14 -12.31 11.10
C ARG A 86 15.46 -13.71 10.54
N SER A 87 14.45 -14.49 10.16
CA SER A 87 14.65 -15.81 9.57
C SER A 87 13.76 -15.99 8.34
N PRO A 88 14.22 -16.70 7.30
CA PRO A 88 13.40 -16.96 6.10
C PRO A 88 12.07 -17.63 6.42
N ARG A 89 12.04 -18.47 7.46
CA ARG A 89 10.83 -19.18 7.90
C ARG A 89 9.83 -18.28 8.63
N GLY A 90 10.29 -17.15 9.17
CA GLY A 90 9.41 -16.13 9.76
C GLY A 90 8.55 -15.41 8.73
N CYS A 91 8.83 -15.55 7.44
CA CYS A 91 8.08 -14.92 6.36
C CYS A 91 6.83 -15.70 5.94
N TYR A 92 6.78 -17.02 6.18
CA TYR A 92 5.64 -17.87 5.78
C TYR A 92 4.30 -17.44 6.40
N PRO A 93 4.20 -17.10 7.70
CA PRO A 93 2.93 -16.70 8.31
C PRO A 93 2.29 -15.51 7.58
N VAL A 94 3.10 -14.54 7.17
CA VAL A 94 2.62 -13.32 6.49
C VAL A 94 2.25 -13.57 5.02
N MET A 95 2.84 -14.58 4.38
CA MET A 95 2.42 -15.04 3.05
C MET A 95 1.13 -15.89 3.09
N LEU A 96 0.85 -16.54 4.22
CA LEU A 96 -0.34 -17.39 4.42
C LEU A 96 -1.53 -16.60 5.00
N GLU A 97 -1.28 -15.54 5.78
CA GLU A 97 -2.31 -14.62 6.21
C GLU A 97 -2.79 -13.78 5.02
N ARG A 98 -4.03 -14.03 4.59
CA ARG A 98 -4.80 -13.08 3.79
C ARG A 98 -5.07 -11.84 4.65
N HIS A 99 -4.05 -11.02 4.89
CA HIS A 99 -4.29 -9.70 5.48
C HIS A 99 -5.10 -8.89 4.46
N PRO A 100 -6.31 -8.43 4.82
CA PRO A 100 -6.91 -7.35 4.06
C PRO A 100 -5.94 -6.17 4.14
N MET A 101 -5.48 -5.69 3.00
CA MET A 101 -4.63 -4.49 2.89
C MET A 101 -5.40 -3.30 3.47
N ASN A 102 -5.29 -3.09 4.78
CA ASN A 102 -5.81 -1.92 5.46
C ASN A 102 -4.83 -0.77 5.23
N PHE A 103 -4.96 -0.12 4.08
CA PHE A 103 -4.38 1.20 3.89
C PHE A 103 -5.01 2.16 4.92
N PRO A 104 -4.22 2.93 5.67
CA PRO A 104 -4.78 3.94 6.57
C PRO A 104 -5.53 4.98 5.73
N ARG A 105 -6.86 4.92 5.75
CA ARG A 105 -7.73 5.94 5.14
C ARG A 105 -7.78 7.17 6.06
N GLY A 106 -6.65 7.88 6.15
CA GLY A 106 -6.60 9.22 6.74
C GLY A 106 -6.98 10.26 5.67
N PRO A 107 -7.70 11.34 6.02
CA PRO A 107 -7.93 12.43 5.09
C PRO A 107 -6.58 13.10 4.77
N ILE A 108 -6.24 13.21 3.49
CA ILE A 108 -5.13 14.06 3.03
C ILE A 108 -5.57 15.52 3.22
N LYS A 109 -5.50 16.01 4.46
CA LYS A 109 -5.61 17.43 4.77
C LYS A 109 -4.19 17.98 4.86
N GLY A 110 -3.95 19.04 4.10
CA GLY A 110 -2.63 19.57 3.81
C GLY A 110 -1.81 19.93 5.04
N ALA A 111 -0.49 19.81 4.90
CA ALA A 111 0.49 20.56 5.65
C ALA A 111 1.85 20.45 4.92
N LEU A 112 2.07 21.35 3.97
CA LEU A 112 3.37 22.00 3.87
C LEU A 112 3.62 22.62 5.25
N ASN A 113 4.50 22.00 6.04
CA ASN A 113 5.42 22.61 7.01
C ASN A 113 5.79 21.61 8.11
N GLY A 114 7.08 21.31 8.20
CA GLY A 114 7.71 20.92 9.46
C GLY A 114 7.50 19.48 9.92
N PHE A 115 8.00 18.49 9.19
CA PHE A 115 8.33 17.20 9.80
C PHE A 115 9.81 17.20 10.23
N ARG A 116 10.07 17.98 11.27
CA ARG A 116 11.26 17.84 12.12
C ARG A 116 10.74 17.32 13.46
N GLN A 117 11.29 16.19 13.92
CA GLN A 117 11.39 15.68 15.30
C GLN A 117 11.33 14.12 15.32
N PRO A 118 11.77 13.44 16.40
CA PRO A 118 13.18 13.05 16.56
C PRO A 118 13.29 11.57 16.99
N PHE A 119 14.02 10.72 16.27
CA PHE A 119 14.31 9.38 16.81
C PHE A 119 15.43 9.46 17.86
N GLY A 120 15.05 9.94 19.05
CA GLY A 120 15.88 10.02 20.24
C GLY A 120 15.03 9.89 21.50
N ALA A 121 14.80 8.65 21.94
CA ALA A 121 14.58 8.30 23.35
C ALA A 121 14.69 6.77 23.50
N ALA A 122 15.89 6.28 23.76
CA ALA A 122 16.07 5.01 24.42
C ALA A 122 15.54 5.14 25.86
N ARG A 123 14.63 4.26 26.28
CA ARG A 123 14.33 4.01 27.71
C ARG A 123 14.10 2.51 27.95
N HIS A 124 15.14 1.94 28.56
CA HIS A 124 15.30 0.80 29.48
C HIS A 124 14.29 -0.37 29.53
N ASP A 125 14.89 -1.57 29.52
CA ASP A 125 14.34 -2.90 29.85
C ASP A 125 14.06 -3.10 31.35
N ASP A 126 13.10 -3.96 31.70
CA ASP A 126 12.83 -4.51 33.05
C ASP A 126 13.94 -5.46 33.57
N ARG A 127 15.11 -5.46 32.94
CA ARG A 127 16.36 -6.04 33.47
C ARG A 127 17.52 -5.05 33.55
N GLY A 128 17.25 -3.75 33.57
CA GLY A 128 18.01 -2.78 34.38
C GLY A 128 19.54 -2.73 34.25
N CYS A 129 20.15 -3.07 33.11
CA CYS A 129 21.61 -2.93 32.91
C CYS A 129 21.94 -2.34 31.53
N PRO A 130 22.69 -1.22 31.46
CA PRO A 130 23.14 -0.62 30.20
C PRO A 130 24.32 -1.39 29.59
N LEU A 131 24.16 -1.94 28.39
CA LEU A 131 25.27 -2.48 27.59
C LEU A 131 26.01 -1.30 26.93
N GLY A 132 26.92 -0.70 27.69
CA GLY A 132 27.70 0.44 27.22
C GLY A 132 28.74 0.91 28.24
N ALA A 133 29.69 0.05 28.59
CA ALA A 133 30.95 0.47 29.22
C ALA A 133 32.09 0.15 28.24
N ALA A 134 32.70 1.19 27.70
CA ALA A 134 33.90 1.10 26.88
C ALA A 134 35.16 1.19 27.77
N GLN A 135 35.97 0.11 27.76
CA GLN A 135 37.45 -0.02 27.91
C GLN A 135 38.15 0.65 29.14
N PRO A 136 39.43 0.36 29.53
CA PRO A 136 40.52 -0.37 28.83
C PRO A 136 41.36 -1.37 29.69
N ASN A 137 42.31 -1.98 28.99
CA ASN A 137 43.45 -2.82 29.41
C ASN A 137 44.30 -2.23 30.58
N SER A 138 44.64 -3.04 31.60
CA SER A 138 45.99 -3.03 32.21
C SER A 138 46.18 -4.20 33.18
N ASN A 139 47.28 -4.96 33.02
CA ASN A 139 48.17 -5.51 34.06
C ASN A 139 47.57 -6.49 35.11
N ARG A 140 48.25 -7.47 35.69
CA ARG A 140 49.63 -8.00 35.67
C ARG A 140 49.59 -9.11 36.76
N THR A 141 50.43 -10.14 36.57
CA THR A 141 50.86 -11.20 37.53
C THR A 141 49.81 -12.18 38.06
#